data_AF-A0A7X2G2B7-F1
#
_entry.id   AF-A0A7X2G2B7-F1
#
_cell.length_a   1.000
_cell.length_b   1.000
_cell.length_c   1.000
_cell.angle_alpha   90.00
_cell.angle_beta   90.00
_cell.angle_gamma   90.00
#
_symmetry.space_group_name_H-M   'P 1'
#
loop_
_entity.id
_entity.type
_entity.pdbx_description
1 polymer ?
#
loop_
_entity_poly.entity_id
_entity_poly.type
_entity_poly.pdbx_seq_one_letter_code
_entity_poly.pdbx_strand_id
1 'polypeptide(L)'
;MKKKALWITLIVLCVLFIVQIPFNFHNNAYYYATHTRYKKNQYPFITLLDTNYLPANYVSEYTVENNDKRGSYIVTISKKKIETNYDIIEVSDTDIFFSKDYRDENYYLNNNTSFSFTQYGTINGYYKRGNPPKNAKQEMNQALKQIQSEIKQNSEKPLINIQWLWNLWFSLPSQYR
;
A
#
# COMPACT_ATOMS: atom_id res chain seq x y z
N MET A 1 31.19 33.99 22.94
CA MET A 1 31.46 32.59 22.51
C MET A 1 30.26 31.67 22.70
N LYS A 2 29.61 31.63 23.88
CA LYS A 2 28.45 30.77 24.15
C LYS A 2 27.28 30.88 23.14
N LYS A 3 26.92 32.10 22.72
CA LYS A 3 25.85 32.31 21.70
C LYS A 3 26.20 31.72 20.33
N LYS A 4 27.46 31.81 19.89
CA LYS A 4 27.89 31.24 18.59
C LYS A 4 27.84 29.71 18.63
N ALA A 5 28.31 29.09 19.72
CA ALA A 5 28.20 27.65 19.91
C ALA A 5 26.75 27.16 19.97
N LEU A 6 25.85 27.92 20.61
CA LEU A 6 24.41 27.63 20.62
C LEU A 6 23.82 27.63 19.21
N TRP A 7 24.09 28.67 18.41
CA TRP A 7 23.61 28.75 17.02
C TRP A 7 24.13 27.61 16.14
N ILE A 8 25.41 27.28 16.25
CA ILE A 8 25.99 26.15 15.50
C ILE A 8 25.31 24.84 15.90
N THR A 9 25.10 24.61 17.20
CA THR A 9 24.42 23.40 17.69
C THR A 9 22.99 23.31 17.16
N LEU A 10 22.26 24.43 17.15
CA LEU A 10 20.89 24.49 16.62
C LEU A 10 20.84 24.18 15.12
N ILE A 11 21.80 24.72 14.35
CA ILE A 11 21.92 24.44 12.90
C ILE A 11 22.18 22.96 12.67
N VAL A 12 23.12 22.36 13.40
CA VAL A 12 23.44 20.92 13.28
C VAL A 12 22.21 20.06 13.59
N LEU A 13 21.47 20.37 14.67
CA LEU A 13 20.25 19.64 15.01
C LEU A 13 19.16 19.79 13.92
N CYS A 14 18.99 20.98 13.35
CA CYS A 14 18.06 21.20 12.24
C CYS A 14 18.44 20.36 11.01
N VAL A 15 19.72 20.31 10.65
CA VAL A 15 20.19 19.49 9.51
C VAL A 15 19.94 18.01 9.77
N LEU A 16 20.28 17.51 10.95
CA LEU A 16 20.03 16.12 11.33
C LEU A 16 18.54 15.77 11.27
N PHE A 17 17.67 16.68 11.74
CA PHE A 17 16.23 16.50 11.66
C PHE A 17 15.74 16.41 10.20
N ILE A 18 16.18 17.32 9.33
CA ILE A 18 15.78 17.33 7.91
C ILE A 18 16.24 16.04 7.21
N VAL A 19 17.47 15.59 7.46
CA VAL A 19 18.03 14.37 6.86
C VAL A 19 17.25 13.12 7.30
N GLN A 20 16.66 13.10 8.49
CA GLN A 20 15.88 11.95 8.99
C GLN A 20 14.49 11.83 8.36
N ILE A 21 13.92 12.92 7.81
CA ILE A 21 12.58 12.91 7.21
C ILE A 21 12.39 11.82 6.14
N PRO A 22 13.25 11.71 5.09
CA PRO A 22 13.08 10.69 4.07
C PRO A 22 13.18 9.26 4.62
N PHE A 23 14.09 9.00 5.56
CA PHE A 23 14.19 7.69 6.21
C PHE A 23 12.96 7.37 7.05
N ASN A 24 12.43 8.35 7.77
CA ASN A 24 11.22 8.18 8.56
C ASN A 24 10.01 7.88 7.67
N PHE A 25 9.88 8.56 6.52
CA PHE A 25 8.86 8.25 5.53
C PHE A 25 9.02 6.87 4.90
N HIS A 26 10.24 6.49 4.52
CA HIS A 26 10.49 5.18 3.92
C HIS A 26 10.16 4.04 4.89
N ASN A 27 10.62 4.12 6.14
CA ASN A 27 10.45 3.06 7.13
C ASN A 27 9.01 2.96 7.66
N ASN A 28 8.26 4.08 7.68
CA ASN A 28 6.89 4.14 8.21
C ASN A 28 5.86 4.43 7.11
N ALA A 29 6.17 4.14 5.86
CA ALA A 29 5.34 4.49 4.70
C ALA A 29 3.92 3.91 4.82
N TYR A 30 3.81 2.63 5.17
CA TYR A 30 2.53 1.94 5.36
C TYR A 30 1.70 2.53 6.51
N TYR A 31 2.35 2.94 7.60
CA TYR A 31 1.68 3.65 8.69
C TYR A 31 1.07 4.96 8.16
N TYR A 32 1.87 5.80 7.49
CA TYR A 32 1.39 7.07 6.99
C TYR A 32 0.29 6.93 5.93
N ALA A 33 0.45 6.00 4.99
CA ALA A 33 -0.51 5.73 3.92
C ALA A 33 -1.90 5.33 4.45
N THR A 34 -1.95 4.50 5.50
CA THR A 34 -3.21 4.01 6.08
C THR A 34 -3.83 4.96 7.12
N HIS A 35 -3.05 5.91 7.63
CA HIS A 35 -3.51 6.96 8.55
C HIS A 35 -3.85 8.30 7.85
N THR A 36 -3.61 8.42 6.54
CA THR A 36 -4.11 9.54 5.74
C THR A 36 -5.64 9.50 5.66
N ARG A 37 -6.28 10.68 5.69
CA ARG A 37 -7.73 10.80 5.46
C ARG A 37 -8.05 10.50 4.00
N TYR A 38 -8.60 9.32 3.74
CA TYR A 38 -8.91 8.85 2.38
C TYR A 38 -10.32 9.24 1.91
N LYS A 39 -10.48 9.36 0.59
CA LYS A 39 -11.80 9.46 -0.06
C LYS A 39 -12.40 8.06 -0.22
N LYS A 40 -13.68 7.99 -0.59
CA LYS A 40 -14.35 6.72 -0.91
C LYS A 40 -13.59 6.02 -2.06
N ASN A 41 -13.36 4.71 -1.94
CA ASN A 41 -12.64 3.88 -2.92
C ASN A 41 -11.17 4.25 -3.13
N GLN A 42 -10.51 4.80 -2.10
CA GLN A 42 -9.09 5.12 -2.12
C GLN A 42 -8.34 4.28 -1.07
N TYR A 43 -7.26 3.64 -1.52
CA TYR A 43 -6.42 2.72 -0.76
C TYR A 43 -4.95 3.10 -0.96
N PRO A 44 -4.42 4.10 -0.23
CA PRO A 44 -3.09 4.64 -0.48
C PRO A 44 -1.94 3.64 -0.31
N PHE A 45 -2.14 2.56 0.47
CA PHE A 45 -1.12 1.53 0.64
C PHE A 45 -0.77 0.80 -0.66
N ILE A 46 -1.69 0.79 -1.64
CA ILE A 46 -1.48 0.17 -2.95
C ILE A 46 -0.25 0.76 -3.65
N THR A 47 -0.04 2.07 -3.54
CA THR A 47 1.07 2.77 -4.20
C THR A 47 2.43 2.47 -3.59
N LEU A 48 2.47 1.67 -2.52
CA LEU A 48 3.70 1.24 -1.85
C LEU A 48 4.08 -0.19 -2.26
N LEU A 49 3.19 -0.92 -2.95
CA LEU A 49 3.41 -2.30 -3.34
C LEU A 49 4.46 -2.45 -4.46
N ASP A 50 4.84 -1.37 -5.15
CA ASP A 50 5.89 -1.35 -6.19
C ASP A 50 7.25 -0.81 -5.70
N THR A 51 7.30 -0.33 -4.45
CA THR A 51 8.39 0.50 -3.93
C THR A 51 8.88 0.06 -2.56
N ASN A 52 7.99 -0.41 -1.68
CA ASN A 52 8.29 -0.69 -0.29
C ASN A 52 8.02 -2.14 0.08
N TYR A 53 9.01 -2.76 0.73
CA TYR A 53 8.85 -4.06 1.38
C TYR A 53 7.67 -4.05 2.35
N LEU A 54 6.77 -5.03 2.22
CA LEU A 54 5.65 -5.24 3.13
C LEU A 54 5.97 -6.40 4.09
N PRO A 55 6.14 -6.13 5.40
CA PRO A 55 6.23 -7.19 6.39
C PRO A 55 4.97 -8.06 6.42
N ALA A 56 5.12 -9.38 6.36
CA ALA A 56 3.98 -10.31 6.34
C ALA A 56 3.08 -10.19 7.59
N ASN A 57 3.65 -9.83 8.74
CA ASN A 57 2.90 -9.59 9.97
C ASN A 57 1.98 -8.36 9.90
N TYR A 58 2.12 -7.48 8.91
CA TYR A 58 1.20 -6.35 8.74
C TYR A 58 -0.16 -6.79 8.20
N VAL A 59 -0.22 -7.94 7.52
CA VAL A 59 -1.44 -8.51 6.90
C VAL A 59 -1.52 -10.01 7.19
N SER A 60 -1.62 -10.37 8.47
CA SER A 60 -1.51 -11.74 8.97
C SER A 60 -2.50 -12.74 8.36
N GLU A 61 -3.66 -12.28 7.85
CA GLU A 61 -4.63 -13.16 7.19
C GLU A 61 -4.32 -13.44 5.71
N TYR A 62 -3.26 -12.83 5.18
CA TYR A 62 -2.87 -12.90 3.78
C TYR A 62 -1.45 -13.46 3.65
N THR A 63 -1.18 -14.06 2.50
CA THR A 63 0.18 -14.40 2.08
C THR A 63 0.80 -13.18 1.41
N VAL A 64 2.04 -12.86 1.78
CA VAL A 64 2.79 -11.74 1.20
C VAL A 64 4.04 -12.28 0.51
N GLU A 65 4.21 -11.92 -0.75
CA GLU A 65 5.41 -12.19 -1.53
C GLU A 65 6.08 -10.85 -1.86
N ASN A 66 7.32 -10.68 -1.39
CA ASN A 66 8.14 -9.49 -1.66
C ASN A 66 9.23 -9.86 -2.68
N ASN A 67 9.06 -9.47 -3.94
CA ASN A 67 10.04 -9.73 -5.00
C ASN A 67 10.97 -8.52 -5.17
N ASP A 68 12.24 -8.66 -4.75
CA ASP A 68 13.24 -7.59 -4.86
C ASP A 68 13.57 -7.29 -6.34
N LYS A 69 13.42 -6.02 -6.70
CA LYS A 69 13.79 -5.44 -7.99
C LYS A 69 14.82 -4.33 -7.79
N ARG A 70 16.09 -4.69 -7.62
CA ARG A 70 17.26 -3.76 -7.71
C ARG A 70 16.98 -2.36 -7.14
N GLY A 71 16.52 -2.30 -5.89
CA GLY A 71 16.21 -1.03 -5.20
C GLY A 71 14.72 -0.69 -5.08
N SER A 72 13.82 -1.54 -5.54
CA SER A 72 12.38 -1.52 -5.22
C SER A 72 11.84 -2.93 -4.96
N TYR A 73 10.55 -3.06 -4.64
CA TYR A 73 9.90 -4.33 -4.39
C TYR A 73 8.64 -4.45 -5.23
N ILE A 74 8.39 -5.60 -5.84
CA ILE A 74 7.05 -5.94 -6.31
C ILE A 74 6.42 -6.82 -5.24
N VAL A 75 5.43 -6.26 -4.56
CA VAL A 75 4.70 -6.90 -3.47
C VAL A 75 3.38 -7.44 -3.97
N THR A 76 3.18 -8.73 -3.75
CA THR A 76 1.92 -9.41 -4.00
C THR A 76 1.30 -9.83 -2.67
N ILE A 77 0.05 -9.47 -2.45
CA ILE A 77 -0.75 -9.87 -1.29
C ILE A 77 -1.86 -10.79 -1.79
N SER A 78 -1.91 -12.04 -1.34
CA SER A 78 -2.91 -12.99 -1.79
C SER A 78 -3.63 -13.71 -0.65
N LYS A 79 -4.89 -14.06 -0.90
CA LYS A 79 -5.69 -14.95 -0.04
C LYS A 79 -6.38 -15.96 -0.92
N LYS A 80 -6.07 -17.23 -0.70
CA LYS A 80 -6.71 -18.38 -1.37
C LYS A 80 -7.78 -18.94 -0.44
N LYS A 81 -8.79 -19.60 -1.01
CA LYS A 81 -9.86 -20.29 -0.27
C LYS A 81 -10.70 -19.34 0.61
N ILE A 82 -11.26 -18.33 -0.02
CA ILE A 82 -12.09 -17.27 0.58
C ILE A 82 -13.51 -17.78 0.81
N GLU A 83 -14.23 -18.14 -0.25
CA GLU A 83 -15.58 -18.72 -0.17
C GLU A 83 -15.60 -20.19 -0.62
N THR A 84 -14.75 -20.54 -1.58
CA THR A 84 -14.68 -21.86 -2.22
C THR A 84 -13.28 -22.45 -2.05
N ASN A 85 -13.09 -23.73 -2.33
CA ASN A 85 -11.76 -24.35 -2.20
C ASN A 85 -10.73 -23.90 -3.25
N TYR A 86 -11.16 -23.09 -4.23
CA TYR A 86 -10.41 -22.79 -5.44
C TYR A 86 -10.37 -21.30 -5.78
N ASP A 87 -10.99 -20.43 -5.00
CA ASP A 87 -10.94 -18.99 -5.25
C ASP A 87 -9.67 -18.34 -4.69
N ILE A 88 -9.36 -17.18 -5.27
CA ILE A 88 -8.23 -16.36 -4.92
C ILE A 88 -8.59 -14.89 -5.08
N ILE A 89 -8.14 -14.09 -4.11
CA ILE A 89 -7.90 -12.67 -4.27
C ILE A 89 -6.41 -12.45 -4.25
N GLU A 90 -5.96 -11.57 -5.13
CA GLU A 90 -4.59 -11.11 -5.13
C GLU A 90 -4.57 -9.61 -5.42
N VAL A 91 -3.70 -8.91 -4.73
CA VAL A 91 -3.41 -7.50 -4.89
C VAL A 91 -1.94 -7.39 -5.28
N SER A 92 -1.66 -6.68 -6.36
CA SER A 92 -0.32 -6.43 -6.86
C SER A 92 -0.25 -5.03 -7.44
N ASP A 93 0.82 -4.27 -7.18
CA ASP A 93 1.13 -2.96 -7.79
C ASP A 93 -0.10 -2.10 -8.15
N THR A 94 -0.61 -2.22 -9.39
CA THR A 94 -1.70 -1.39 -9.92
C THR A 94 -3.09 -2.03 -9.90
N ASP A 95 -3.23 -3.28 -9.46
CA ASP A 95 -4.46 -4.04 -9.61
C ASP A 95 -4.76 -4.97 -8.42
N ILE A 96 -6.05 -5.19 -8.20
CA ILE A 96 -6.56 -6.33 -7.42
C ILE A 96 -7.40 -7.18 -8.34
N PHE A 97 -7.31 -8.49 -8.22
CA PHE A 97 -8.14 -9.41 -8.96
C PHE A 97 -8.81 -10.46 -8.08
N PHE A 98 -9.91 -11.01 -8.60
CA PHE A 98 -10.64 -12.12 -8.03
C PHE A 98 -10.88 -13.18 -9.10
N SER A 99 -10.53 -14.43 -8.80
CA SER A 99 -10.84 -15.60 -9.62
C SER A 99 -11.41 -16.72 -8.76
N LYS A 100 -12.24 -17.59 -9.36
CA LYS A 100 -12.82 -18.77 -8.71
C LYS A 100 -12.04 -20.07 -8.90
N ASP A 101 -10.96 -20.04 -9.67
CA ASP A 101 -10.12 -21.22 -9.88
C ASP A 101 -8.65 -20.87 -10.01
N TYR A 102 -7.93 -20.78 -8.88
CA TYR A 102 -6.48 -20.55 -8.87
C TYR A 102 -5.66 -21.76 -9.34
N ARG A 103 -6.29 -22.92 -9.60
CA ARG A 103 -5.59 -24.10 -10.16
C ARG A 103 -5.38 -23.98 -11.66
N ASP A 104 -6.17 -23.15 -12.34
CA ASP A 104 -5.85 -22.72 -13.70
C ASP A 104 -4.63 -21.80 -13.61
N GLU A 105 -3.49 -22.23 -14.14
CA GLU A 105 -2.27 -21.40 -14.18
C GLU A 105 -2.51 -20.04 -14.86
N ASN A 106 -3.57 -19.93 -15.67
CA ASN A 106 -3.99 -18.72 -16.36
C ASN A 106 -5.22 -18.07 -15.71
N TYR A 107 -5.46 -18.27 -14.40
CA TYR A 107 -6.61 -17.70 -13.69
C TYR A 107 -6.69 -16.16 -13.80
N TYR A 108 -5.55 -15.50 -13.96
CA TYR A 108 -5.46 -14.04 -14.16
C TYR A 108 -5.77 -13.65 -15.62
N LEU A 109 -5.80 -14.60 -16.55
CA LEU A 109 -6.11 -14.39 -17.95
C LEU A 109 -7.56 -14.67 -18.34
N ASN A 110 -8.37 -15.38 -17.55
CA ASN A 110 -9.77 -15.65 -17.88
C ASN A 110 -10.66 -15.82 -16.64
N ASN A 111 -11.98 -15.66 -16.81
CA ASN A 111 -13.01 -15.86 -15.77
C ASN A 111 -12.76 -15.10 -14.45
N ASN A 112 -12.19 -13.90 -14.55
CA ASN A 112 -11.82 -13.07 -13.42
C ASN A 112 -12.38 -11.65 -13.52
N THR A 113 -12.31 -10.94 -12.40
CA THR A 113 -12.53 -9.50 -12.37
C THR A 113 -11.34 -8.81 -11.75
N SER A 114 -11.09 -7.57 -12.15
CA SER A 114 -10.09 -6.72 -11.50
C SER A 114 -10.59 -5.31 -11.24
N PHE A 115 -10.02 -4.67 -10.21
CA PHE A 115 -9.96 -3.22 -10.14
C PHE A 115 -8.55 -2.76 -10.46
N SER A 116 -8.45 -1.68 -11.23
CA SER A 116 -7.19 -0.94 -11.39
C SER A 116 -7.17 0.28 -10.48
N PHE A 117 -5.97 0.71 -10.12
CA PHE A 117 -5.73 1.88 -9.28
C PHE A 117 -4.99 2.98 -10.03
N THR A 118 -5.27 4.21 -9.63
CA THR A 118 -4.41 5.37 -9.93
C THR A 118 -3.15 5.35 -9.07
N GLN A 119 -2.17 6.19 -9.41
CA GLN A 119 -0.99 6.54 -8.59
C GLN A 119 -1.31 7.07 -7.17
N TYR A 120 -2.60 7.24 -6.81
CA TYR A 120 -3.06 7.67 -5.49
C TYR A 120 -3.80 6.57 -4.73
N GLY A 121 -3.79 5.33 -5.25
CA GLY A 121 -4.54 4.22 -4.70
C GLY A 121 -6.06 4.34 -4.89
N THR A 122 -6.53 5.28 -5.71
CA THR A 122 -7.97 5.40 -6.02
C THR A 122 -8.35 4.41 -7.12
N ILE A 123 -9.41 3.64 -6.91
CA ILE A 123 -9.98 2.75 -7.95
C ILE A 123 -10.44 3.61 -9.14
N ASN A 124 -9.92 3.34 -10.34
CA ASN A 124 -10.29 4.03 -11.58
C ASN A 124 -10.91 3.13 -12.65
N GLY A 125 -10.83 1.81 -12.48
CA GLY A 125 -11.33 0.85 -13.45
C GLY A 125 -11.94 -0.37 -12.78
N TYR A 126 -12.90 -0.99 -13.45
CA TYR A 126 -13.41 -2.30 -13.11
C TYR A 126 -13.54 -3.12 -14.39
N TYR A 127 -12.80 -4.22 -14.45
CA TYR A 127 -12.71 -5.05 -15.64
C TYR A 127 -13.26 -6.44 -15.34
N LYS A 128 -13.94 -6.99 -16.34
CA LYS A 128 -14.47 -8.36 -16.33
C LYS A 128 -13.88 -9.10 -17.51
N ARG A 129 -13.46 -10.33 -17.29
CA ARG A 129 -12.95 -11.19 -18.35
C ARG A 129 -13.63 -12.55 -18.30
N GLY A 130 -14.11 -13.03 -19.46
CA GLY A 130 -14.86 -14.28 -19.55
C GLY A 130 -16.19 -14.21 -18.80
N ASN A 131 -16.49 -15.24 -18.01
CA ASN A 131 -17.69 -15.34 -17.19
C ASN A 131 -17.34 -15.25 -15.69
N PRO A 132 -17.02 -14.05 -15.17
CA PRO A 132 -16.47 -13.95 -13.85
C PRO A 132 -17.53 -14.05 -12.74
N PRO A 133 -17.10 -14.31 -11.50
CA PRO A 133 -17.99 -14.51 -10.37
C PRO A 133 -18.83 -13.25 -10.05
N LYS A 134 -20.13 -13.44 -9.80
CA LYS A 134 -21.07 -12.32 -9.59
C LYS A 134 -20.76 -11.47 -8.34
N ASN A 135 -20.23 -12.10 -7.30
CA ASN A 135 -19.87 -11.46 -6.03
C ASN A 135 -18.46 -10.86 -6.01
N ALA A 136 -17.66 -11.05 -7.05
CA ALA A 136 -16.24 -10.66 -7.08
C ALA A 136 -15.99 -9.18 -6.71
N LYS A 137 -16.88 -8.27 -7.13
CA LYS A 137 -16.79 -6.85 -6.79
C LYS A 137 -16.88 -6.60 -5.29
N GLN A 138 -17.75 -7.34 -4.59
CA GLN A 138 -17.94 -7.22 -3.15
C GLN A 138 -16.70 -7.79 -2.43
N GLU A 139 -16.27 -8.98 -2.83
CA GLU A 139 -15.09 -9.67 -2.26
C GLU A 139 -13.82 -8.82 -2.37
N MET A 140 -13.52 -8.26 -3.55
CA MET A 140 -12.37 -7.37 -3.72
C MET A 140 -12.46 -6.11 -2.85
N ASN A 141 -13.65 -5.51 -2.70
CA ASN A 141 -13.82 -4.35 -1.82
C ASN A 141 -13.65 -4.70 -0.34
N GLN A 142 -14.08 -5.89 0.08
CA GLN A 142 -13.90 -6.36 1.45
C GLN A 142 -12.42 -6.64 1.73
N ALA A 143 -11.73 -7.33 0.81
CA ALA A 143 -10.30 -7.58 0.92
C ALA A 143 -9.48 -6.30 1.03
N LEU A 144 -9.72 -5.30 0.17
CA LEU A 144 -9.00 -4.02 0.24
C LEU A 144 -9.20 -3.30 1.59
N LYS A 145 -10.42 -3.29 2.11
CA LYS A 145 -10.72 -2.69 3.42
C LYS A 145 -10.04 -3.45 4.54
N GLN A 146 -10.05 -4.78 4.47
CA GLN A 146 -9.44 -5.64 5.46
C GLN A 146 -7.92 -5.45 5.47
N ILE A 147 -7.26 -5.56 4.31
CA ILE A 147 -5.81 -5.33 4.15
C ILE A 147 -5.43 -3.96 4.70
N GLN A 148 -6.15 -2.90 4.31
CA GLN A 148 -5.88 -1.55 4.83
C GLN A 148 -6.05 -1.48 6.35
N SER A 149 -7.06 -2.15 6.90
CA SER A 149 -7.31 -2.17 8.34
C SER A 149 -6.21 -2.92 9.10
N GLU A 150 -5.77 -4.09 8.60
CA GLU A 150 -4.68 -4.87 9.19
C GLU A 150 -3.38 -4.06 9.16
N ILE A 151 -3.01 -3.48 8.01
CA ILE A 151 -1.82 -2.62 7.91
C ILE A 151 -1.91 -1.46 8.90
N LYS A 152 -3.07 -0.81 9.01
CA LYS A 152 -3.27 0.31 9.94
C LYS A 152 -3.06 -0.09 11.40
N GLN A 153 -3.49 -1.29 11.78
CA GLN A 153 -3.41 -1.79 13.15
C GLN A 153 -2.01 -2.34 13.49
N ASN A 154 -1.37 -2.99 12.52
CA ASN A 154 -0.14 -3.77 12.73
C ASN A 154 1.14 -3.02 12.34
N SER A 155 1.04 -1.94 11.55
CA SER A 155 2.21 -1.16 11.15
C SER A 155 2.91 -0.51 12.34
N GLU A 156 4.24 -0.52 12.30
CA GLU A 156 5.06 0.17 13.29
C GLU A 156 4.75 1.66 13.32
N LYS A 157 4.64 2.20 14.53
CA LYS A 157 4.41 3.63 14.73
C LYS A 157 5.73 4.37 14.58
N PRO A 158 5.76 5.47 13.80
CA PRO A 158 6.96 6.29 13.67
C PRO A 158 7.33 6.91 15.01
N LEU A 159 8.63 6.91 15.32
CA LEU A 159 9.17 7.58 16.52
C LEU A 159 8.80 9.06 16.56
N ILE A 160 8.86 9.71 15.40
CA ILE A 160 8.42 11.10 15.21
C ILE A 160 7.29 11.08 14.19
N ASN A 161 6.05 11.31 14.66
CA ASN A 161 4.90 11.34 13.78
C ASN A 161 4.83 12.65 12.98
N ILE A 162 5.20 12.58 11.70
CA ILE A 162 5.13 13.68 10.73
C ILE A 162 4.01 13.46 9.68
N GLN A 163 2.87 12.88 10.10
CA GLN A 163 1.70 12.63 9.23
C GLN A 163 1.23 13.91 8.50
N TRP A 164 1.36 15.08 9.14
CA TRP A 164 0.98 16.35 8.52
C TRP A 164 1.81 16.64 7.25
N LEU A 165 3.10 16.28 7.26
CA LEU A 165 3.99 16.47 6.12
C LEU A 165 3.70 15.45 5.02
N TRP A 166 3.39 14.21 5.39
CA TRP A 166 2.89 13.20 4.45
C TRP A 166 1.59 13.64 3.78
N ASN A 167 0.62 14.10 4.57
CA ASN A 167 -0.66 14.60 4.06
C ASN A 167 -0.46 15.82 3.15
N LEU A 168 0.46 16.72 3.52
CA LEU A 168 0.82 17.87 2.70
C LEU A 168 1.38 17.39 1.36
N TRP A 169 2.36 16.48 1.37
CA TRP A 169 2.89 15.87 0.16
C TRP A 169 1.74 15.33 -0.67
N PHE A 170 0.88 14.46 -0.11
CA PHE A 170 -0.30 13.86 -0.75
C PHE A 170 -1.39 14.83 -1.23
N SER A 171 -1.40 16.07 -0.75
CA SER A 171 -2.30 17.13 -1.21
C SER A 171 -1.75 17.98 -2.36
N LEU A 172 -0.44 17.94 -2.61
CA LEU A 172 0.17 18.73 -3.68
C LEU A 172 -0.26 18.22 -5.07
N PRO A 173 -0.52 19.11 -6.05
CA PRO A 173 -0.79 18.75 -7.44
C PRO A 173 0.30 17.85 -8.04
N SER A 174 -0.07 16.95 -8.97
CA SER A 174 0.83 15.98 -9.60
C SER A 174 2.07 16.60 -10.25
N GLN A 175 2.00 17.85 -10.69
CA GLN A 175 3.12 18.55 -11.34
C GLN A 175 4.27 18.94 -10.38
N TYR A 176 4.07 18.78 -9.08
CA TYR A 176 5.05 19.14 -8.04
C TYR A 176 5.57 17.92 -7.25
N ARG A 177 5.30 16.71 -7.75
CA ARG A 177 5.87 15.45 -7.24
C ARG A 177 6.53 14.69 -8.36
#